data_AF-A0A6P4YWQ2-F1
#
_entry.id   AF-A0A6P4YWQ2-F1
#
_cell.length_a   1.000
_cell.length_b   1.000
_cell.length_c   1.000
_cell.angle_alpha   90.00
_cell.angle_beta   90.00
_cell.angle_gamma   90.00
#
_symmetry.space_group_name_H-M   'P 1'
#
loop_
_entity.id
_entity.type
_entity.pdbx_description
1 polymer ?
#
loop_
_entity_poly.entity_id
_entity_poly.type
_entity_poly.pdbx_seq_one_letter_code
_entity_poly.pdbx_strand_id
1 'polypeptide(L)'
;MGQSCSRPLPTLPTTVGARFSDHRFKFENLVFEGGGAKGIAYIGVCKVLEDAGILPQITRFAGTSAGAITAALLAIGLTPQEMLEELSSKNLLEVVLDARGKAFHWIPGMKRFIQVVDLVARKGACPGRKFMKWFGEILERHLKKRGLPLDKDVTFEQVCLQTANIVNM
;
A
#
# COMPACT_ATOMS: atom_id res chain seq x y z
N MET A 1 21.68 -28.80 -7.60
CA MET A 1 22.14 -27.41 -7.64
C MET A 1 21.07 -26.59 -8.37
N GLY A 2 20.07 -26.09 -7.65
CA GLY A 2 19.06 -25.19 -8.23
C GLY A 2 19.50 -23.76 -7.99
N GLN A 3 20.02 -23.08 -9.01
CA GLN A 3 20.24 -21.64 -8.91
C GLN A 3 18.87 -20.98 -8.74
N SER A 4 18.61 -20.48 -7.54
CA SER A 4 17.55 -19.52 -7.29
C SER A 4 17.86 -18.28 -8.13
N CYS A 5 17.30 -18.19 -9.32
CA CYS A 5 17.29 -16.95 -10.10
C CYS A 5 16.45 -15.93 -9.33
N SER A 6 17.08 -15.20 -8.41
CA SER A 6 16.45 -14.04 -7.79
C SER A 6 16.30 -12.98 -8.89
N ARG A 7 15.06 -12.71 -9.28
CA ARG A 7 14.78 -11.57 -10.16
C ARG A 7 15.34 -10.32 -9.48
N PRO A 8 16.15 -9.49 -10.16
CA PRO A 8 16.65 -8.26 -9.58
C PRO A 8 15.46 -7.40 -9.13
N LEU A 9 15.61 -6.77 -7.96
CA LEU A 9 14.57 -5.88 -7.44
C LEU A 9 14.34 -4.75 -8.46
N PRO A 10 13.08 -4.36 -8.68
CA PRO A 10 12.78 -3.19 -9.51
C PRO A 10 13.47 -1.96 -8.90
N THR A 11 13.92 -1.05 -9.75
CA THR A 11 14.50 0.24 -9.36
C THR A 11 13.72 1.37 -10.01
N LEU A 12 13.58 2.50 -9.30
CA LEU A 12 13.04 3.72 -9.90
C LEU A 12 14.15 4.46 -10.66
N PRO A 13 13.84 5.08 -11.81
CA PRO A 13 14.75 6.00 -12.47
C PRO A 13 15.00 7.25 -11.60
N THR A 14 16.20 7.82 -11.72
CA THR A 14 16.65 8.94 -10.87
C THR A 14 15.79 10.20 -11.02
N THR A 15 15.43 10.56 -12.26
CA THR A 15 14.57 11.71 -12.55
C THR A 15 13.79 11.49 -13.84
N VAL A 16 12.47 11.56 -13.76
CA VAL A 16 11.53 11.35 -14.90
C VAL A 16 10.50 12.46 -15.01
N GLY A 17 10.23 13.21 -13.93
CA GLY A 17 9.24 14.30 -13.91
C GLY A 17 9.79 15.72 -14.02
N ALA A 18 11.12 15.92 -14.05
CA ALA A 18 11.72 17.27 -14.03
C ALA A 18 11.25 18.18 -15.18
N ARG A 19 10.90 17.63 -16.35
CA ARG A 19 10.33 18.43 -17.46
C ARG A 19 9.01 19.12 -17.13
N PHE A 20 8.37 18.78 -16.02
CA PHE A 20 7.11 19.36 -15.56
C PHE A 20 7.31 20.35 -14.40
N SER A 21 8.54 20.54 -13.90
CA SER A 21 8.81 21.41 -12.73
C SER A 21 8.54 22.89 -12.99
N ASP A 22 8.57 23.31 -14.26
CA ASP A 22 8.38 24.71 -14.65
C ASP A 22 6.91 25.17 -14.52
N HIS A 23 5.99 24.22 -14.34
CA HIS A 23 4.56 24.50 -14.22
C HIS A 23 4.11 24.42 -12.76
N ARG A 24 3.51 25.52 -12.26
CA ARG A 24 2.86 25.53 -10.96
C ARG A 24 1.42 25.03 -11.07
N PHE A 25 1.23 23.76 -10.73
CA PHE A 25 -0.09 23.19 -10.60
C PHE A 25 -0.60 23.33 -9.15
N LYS A 26 -1.79 23.90 -8.97
CA LYS A 26 -2.44 24.02 -7.65
C LYS A 26 -3.33 22.81 -7.37
N PHE A 27 -2.80 21.60 -7.53
CA PHE A 27 -3.53 20.39 -7.17
C PHE A 27 -3.35 20.11 -5.69
N GLU A 28 -4.45 19.86 -4.99
CA GLU A 28 -4.44 19.49 -3.57
C GLU A 28 -4.95 18.07 -3.32
N ASN A 29 -5.65 17.49 -4.31
CA ASN A 29 -6.30 16.19 -4.21
C ASN A 29 -5.68 15.20 -5.19
N LEU A 30 -5.33 14.01 -4.71
CA LEU A 30 -4.86 12.91 -5.55
C LEU A 30 -5.73 11.67 -5.32
N VAL A 31 -6.35 11.18 -6.40
CA VAL A 31 -7.33 10.08 -6.36
C VAL A 31 -6.82 8.89 -7.17
N PHE A 32 -6.78 7.71 -6.56
CA PHE A 32 -6.32 6.47 -7.19
C PHE A 32 -7.45 5.47 -7.39
N GLU A 33 -7.70 5.13 -8.66
CA GLU A 33 -8.66 4.09 -9.00
C GLU A 33 -8.20 2.69 -8.54
N GLY A 34 -9.15 1.77 -8.40
CA GLY A 34 -8.83 0.36 -8.19
C GLY A 34 -8.35 -0.32 -9.48
N GLY A 35 -7.17 -0.96 -9.43
CA GLY A 35 -6.59 -1.64 -10.59
C GLY A 35 -6.03 -3.04 -10.31
N GLY A 36 -6.30 -3.61 -9.13
CA GLY A 36 -5.73 -4.89 -8.70
C GLY A 36 -4.20 -4.86 -8.70
N ALA A 37 -3.56 -5.90 -9.26
CA ALA A 37 -2.09 -5.99 -9.33
C ALA A 37 -1.42 -4.85 -10.11
N LYS A 38 -2.16 -4.15 -10.99
CA LYS A 38 -1.64 -3.00 -11.75
C LYS A 38 -1.39 -1.77 -10.87
N GLY A 39 -1.89 -1.76 -9.63
CA GLY A 39 -1.67 -0.67 -8.67
C GLY A 39 -0.20 -0.39 -8.37
N ILE A 40 0.71 -1.34 -8.62
CA ILE A 40 2.15 -1.11 -8.49
C ILE A 40 2.69 -0.04 -9.46
N ALA A 41 2.00 0.18 -10.59
CA ALA A 41 2.36 1.24 -11.54
C ALA A 41 2.18 2.64 -10.95
N TYR A 42 1.34 2.81 -9.92
CA TYR A 42 1.17 4.10 -9.27
C TYR A 42 2.45 4.60 -8.60
N ILE A 43 3.37 3.72 -8.24
CA ILE A 43 4.68 4.13 -7.68
C ILE A 43 5.44 4.99 -8.70
N GLY A 44 5.43 4.60 -9.97
CA GLY A 44 6.04 5.38 -11.05
C GLY A 44 5.36 6.73 -11.27
N VAL A 45 4.02 6.77 -11.14
CA VAL A 45 3.25 8.02 -11.20
C VAL A 45 3.65 8.95 -10.05
N CYS A 46 3.72 8.43 -8.82
CA CYS A 46 4.15 9.19 -7.65
C CYS A 46 5.57 9.73 -7.84
N LYS A 47 6.47 8.96 -8.44
CA LYS A 47 7.83 9.42 -8.73
C LYS A 47 7.85 10.59 -9.71
N VAL A 48 7.04 10.54 -10.77
CA VAL A 48 6.91 11.66 -11.72
C VAL A 48 6.32 12.90 -11.03
N LEU A 49 5.30 12.73 -10.19
CA LEU A 49 4.68 13.84 -9.46
C LEU A 49 5.63 14.44 -8.41
N GLU A 50 6.46 13.62 -7.77
CA GLU A 50 7.50 14.06 -6.84
C GLU A 50 8.54 14.91 -7.58
N ASP A 51 9.10 14.39 -8.67
CA ASP A 51 10.09 15.11 -9.49
C ASP A 51 9.56 16.41 -10.10
N ALA A 52 8.26 16.45 -10.38
CA ALA A 52 7.58 17.65 -10.88
C ALA A 52 7.29 18.69 -9.78
N GLY A 53 7.57 18.39 -8.51
CA GLY A 53 7.22 19.24 -7.38
C GLY A 53 5.71 19.33 -7.11
N ILE A 54 4.91 18.42 -7.67
CA ILE A 54 3.45 18.38 -7.51
C ILE A 54 3.08 17.58 -6.26
N LEU A 55 3.74 16.45 -6.03
CA LEU A 55 3.42 15.55 -4.91
C LEU A 55 3.48 16.26 -3.53
N PRO A 56 4.47 17.12 -3.23
CA PRO A 56 4.51 17.87 -1.97
C PRO A 56 3.36 18.86 -1.76
N GLN A 57 2.62 19.23 -2.81
CA GLN A 57 1.47 20.15 -2.71
C GLN A 57 0.16 19.41 -2.42
N ILE A 58 0.15 18.08 -2.55
CA ILE A 58 -1.05 17.26 -2.33
C ILE A 58 -1.29 17.10 -0.83
N THR A 59 -2.46 17.51 -0.36
CA THR A 59 -2.87 17.41 1.05
C THR A 59 -3.90 16.33 1.29
N ARG A 60 -4.60 15.89 0.24
CA ARG A 60 -5.72 14.93 0.35
C ARG A 60 -5.54 13.78 -0.64
N PHE A 61 -5.57 12.56 -0.11
CA PHE A 61 -5.46 11.33 -0.87
C PHE A 61 -6.75 10.54 -0.77
N ALA A 62 -7.20 9.98 -1.88
CA ALA A 62 -8.32 9.05 -1.91
C ALA A 62 -8.01 7.88 -2.84
N GLY A 63 -8.63 6.72 -2.61
CA GLY A 63 -8.51 5.63 -3.55
C GLY A 63 -9.43 4.46 -3.26
N THR A 64 -9.52 3.54 -4.22
CA THR A 64 -10.36 2.34 -4.12
C THR A 64 -9.52 1.08 -4.31
N SER A 65 -9.76 0.03 -3.52
CA SER A 65 -9.04 -1.26 -3.63
C SER A 65 -7.51 -1.07 -3.60
N ALA A 66 -6.78 -1.49 -4.64
CA ALA A 66 -5.33 -1.28 -4.75
C ALA A 66 -4.92 0.21 -4.67
N GLY A 67 -5.75 1.12 -5.19
CA GLY A 67 -5.53 2.56 -5.09
C GLY A 67 -5.69 3.08 -3.66
N ALA A 68 -6.54 2.46 -2.84
CA ALA A 68 -6.67 2.83 -1.43
C ALA A 68 -5.39 2.52 -0.64
N ILE A 69 -4.69 1.43 -0.98
CA ILE A 69 -3.40 1.08 -0.38
C ILE A 69 -2.37 2.15 -0.74
N THR A 70 -2.25 2.50 -2.03
CA THR A 70 -1.36 3.58 -2.48
C THR A 70 -1.67 4.90 -1.79
N ALA A 71 -2.94 5.30 -1.75
CA ALA A 71 -3.39 6.54 -1.09
C ALA A 71 -3.02 6.56 0.40
N ALA A 72 -3.23 5.44 1.11
CA ALA A 72 -2.90 5.32 2.52
C ALA A 72 -1.39 5.44 2.78
N LEU A 73 -0.55 4.80 1.96
CA LEU A 73 0.91 4.88 2.09
C LEU A 73 1.44 6.30 1.85
N LEU A 74 0.89 7.02 0.87
CA LEU A 74 1.23 8.43 0.65
C LEU A 74 0.74 9.32 1.78
N ALA A 75 -0.46 9.08 2.31
CA ALA A 75 -1.04 9.87 3.40
C ALA A 75 -0.24 9.76 4.71
N ILE A 76 0.45 8.65 4.94
CA ILE A 76 1.36 8.49 6.09
C ILE A 76 2.79 9.00 5.79
N GLY A 77 3.04 9.52 4.58
CA GLY A 77 4.28 10.19 4.21
C GLY A 77 5.37 9.30 3.60
N LEU A 78 5.04 8.11 3.10
CA LEU A 78 6.03 7.30 2.38
C LEU A 78 6.40 7.97 1.05
N THR A 79 7.70 8.00 0.77
CA THR A 79 8.23 8.38 -0.54
C THR A 79 7.96 7.29 -1.59
N PRO A 80 7.96 7.62 -2.90
CA PRO A 80 7.83 6.63 -3.97
C PRO A 80 8.89 5.51 -3.85
N GLN A 81 10.08 5.84 -3.37
CA GLN A 81 11.16 4.88 -3.17
C GLN A 81 10.86 3.91 -2.02
N GLU A 82 10.40 4.40 -0.86
CA GLU A 82 10.00 3.54 0.25
C GLU A 82 8.79 2.65 -0.11
N MET A 83 7.84 3.20 -0.87
CA MET A 83 6.72 2.43 -1.40
C MET A 83 7.21 1.28 -2.30
N LEU A 84 8.22 1.52 -3.14
CA LEU A 84 8.80 0.47 -3.98
C LEU A 84 9.41 -0.65 -3.14
N GLU A 85 10.16 -0.33 -2.09
CA GLU A 85 10.79 -1.31 -1.21
C GLU A 85 9.75 -2.19 -0.47
N GLU A 86 8.70 -1.56 0.06
CA GLU A 86 7.64 -2.26 0.79
C GLU A 86 6.73 -3.10 -0.13
N LEU A 87 6.46 -2.63 -1.35
CA LEU A 87 5.53 -3.29 -2.28
C LEU A 87 6.21 -4.30 -3.20
N SER A 88 7.51 -4.15 -3.50
CA SER A 88 8.26 -5.10 -4.34
C SER A 88 8.66 -6.38 -3.61
N SER A 89 8.79 -6.32 -2.29
CA SER A 89 9.21 -7.45 -1.46
C SER A 89 8.09 -8.45 -1.15
N LYS A 90 6.83 -8.15 -1.49
CA LYS A 90 5.67 -8.98 -1.15
C LYS A 90 4.73 -9.20 -2.32
N ASN A 91 4.09 -10.37 -2.34
CA ASN A 91 2.95 -10.62 -3.21
C ASN A 91 1.69 -9.96 -2.60
N LEU A 92 1.42 -8.71 -2.99
CA LEU A 92 0.26 -7.92 -2.52
C LEU A 92 -1.07 -8.67 -2.62
N LEU A 93 -1.27 -9.43 -3.70
CA LEU A 93 -2.49 -10.23 -3.87
C LEU A 93 -2.67 -11.25 -2.75
N GLU A 94 -1.59 -11.88 -2.29
CA GLU A 94 -1.66 -12.83 -1.18
C GLU A 94 -1.83 -12.17 0.19
N VAL A 95 -1.27 -10.97 0.37
CA VAL A 95 -1.43 -10.19 1.61
C VAL A 95 -2.87 -9.70 1.76
N VAL A 96 -3.47 -9.23 0.66
CA VAL A 96 -4.84 -8.69 0.64
C VAL A 96 -5.89 -9.80 0.59
N LEU A 97 -5.69 -10.85 -0.22
CA LEU A 97 -6.62 -11.98 -0.34
C LEU A 97 -6.23 -13.09 0.64
N ASP A 98 -6.39 -12.82 1.94
CA ASP A 98 -6.01 -13.73 3.02
C ASP A 98 -7.04 -14.85 3.29
N ALA A 99 -7.68 -15.34 2.23
CA ALA A 99 -8.72 -16.33 2.29
C ALA A 99 -8.24 -17.63 2.96
N ARG A 100 -9.00 -18.09 3.96
CA ARG A 100 -8.78 -19.38 4.62
C ARG A 100 -9.29 -20.52 3.74
N GLY A 101 -8.59 -21.65 3.71
CA GLY A 101 -9.02 -22.86 3.00
C GLY A 101 -8.16 -23.33 1.83
N LYS A 102 -6.97 -22.75 1.60
CA LYS A 102 -6.01 -23.28 0.60
C LYS A 102 -5.71 -24.77 0.80
N ALA A 103 -5.77 -25.27 2.04
CA ALA A 103 -5.48 -26.66 2.41
C ALA A 103 -6.48 -27.70 1.87
N PHE A 104 -7.73 -27.33 1.59
CA PHE A 104 -8.77 -28.26 1.11
C PHE A 104 -9.13 -28.03 -0.37
N HIS A 105 -8.31 -27.27 -1.12
CA HIS A 105 -8.63 -26.90 -2.50
C HIS A 105 -8.73 -28.10 -3.46
N TRP A 106 -8.08 -29.22 -3.12
CA TRP A 106 -8.05 -30.44 -3.94
C TRP A 106 -9.34 -31.28 -3.87
N ILE A 107 -10.24 -31.02 -2.90
CA ILE A 107 -11.52 -31.74 -2.79
C ILE A 107 -12.62 -30.93 -3.50
N PRO A 108 -13.18 -31.42 -4.62
CA PRO A 108 -14.30 -30.77 -5.30
C PRO A 108 -15.49 -30.59 -4.35
N GLY A 109 -16.12 -29.41 -4.36
CA GLY A 109 -17.29 -29.10 -3.51
C GLY A 109 -16.97 -28.62 -2.09
N MET A 110 -15.92 -29.13 -1.45
CA MET A 110 -15.52 -28.74 -0.08
C MET A 110 -15.14 -27.25 0.05
N LYS A 111 -14.52 -26.69 -1.01
CA LYS A 111 -14.16 -25.27 -1.08
C LYS A 111 -15.38 -24.35 -0.93
N ARG A 112 -16.47 -24.64 -1.64
CA ARG A 112 -17.69 -23.82 -1.58
C ARG A 112 -18.37 -23.95 -0.23
N PHE A 113 -18.41 -25.16 0.33
CA PHE A 113 -19.02 -25.40 1.64
C PHE A 113 -18.28 -24.63 2.76
N ILE A 114 -16.94 -24.71 2.81
CA ILE A 114 -16.14 -23.96 3.78
C ILE A 114 -16.29 -22.45 3.58
N GLN A 115 -16.32 -21.95 2.34
CA GLN A 115 -16.55 -20.53 2.07
C GLN A 115 -17.93 -20.06 2.51
N VAL A 116 -18.99 -20.85 2.30
CA VAL A 116 -20.34 -20.54 2.77
C VAL A 116 -20.40 -20.56 4.29
N VAL A 117 -19.76 -21.53 4.96
CA VAL A 117 -19.67 -21.56 6.42
C VAL A 117 -18.86 -20.37 6.96
N ASP A 118 -17.74 -20.00 6.35
CA ASP A 118 -16.94 -18.82 6.79
C ASP A 118 -17.67 -17.49 6.50
N LEU A 119 -18.55 -17.45 5.50
CA LEU A 119 -19.41 -16.31 5.19
C LEU A 119 -20.60 -16.19 6.16
N VAL A 120 -21.20 -17.32 6.55
CA VAL A 120 -22.42 -17.38 7.37
C VAL A 120 -22.11 -17.41 8.87
N ALA A 121 -21.10 -18.16 9.30
CA ALA A 121 -20.78 -18.37 10.71
C ALA A 121 -19.64 -17.46 11.21
N ARG A 122 -18.96 -16.72 10.33
CA ARG A 122 -17.81 -15.86 10.66
C ARG A 122 -17.84 -14.54 9.89
N LYS A 123 -16.95 -13.61 10.25
CA LYS A 123 -16.85 -12.24 9.68
C LYS A 123 -16.41 -12.19 8.19
N GLY A 124 -16.60 -13.26 7.41
CA GLY A 124 -16.35 -13.29 5.96
C GLY A 124 -15.14 -14.13 5.52
N ALA A 125 -15.04 -14.35 4.20
CA ALA A 125 -14.05 -15.23 3.57
C ALA A 125 -12.61 -14.68 3.55
N CYS A 126 -12.43 -13.35 3.62
CA CYS A 126 -11.15 -12.66 3.71
C CYS A 126 -11.12 -11.81 4.98
N PRO A 127 -10.59 -12.33 6.10
CA PRO A 127 -10.62 -11.64 7.39
C PRO A 127 -9.66 -10.44 7.49
N GLY A 128 -8.79 -10.21 6.50
CA GLY A 128 -7.91 -9.04 6.43
C GLY A 128 -6.77 -9.02 7.46
N ARG A 129 -6.55 -10.10 8.21
CA ARG A 129 -5.56 -10.14 9.30
C ARG A 129 -4.13 -10.00 8.78
N LYS A 130 -3.82 -10.63 7.63
CA LYS A 130 -2.50 -10.50 7.02
C LYS A 130 -2.23 -9.07 6.56
N PHE A 131 -3.23 -8.44 5.95
CA PHE A 131 -3.17 -7.05 5.52
C PHE A 131 -2.96 -6.11 6.72
N MET A 132 -3.78 -6.22 7.77
CA MET A 132 -3.67 -5.36 8.95
C MET A 132 -2.31 -5.49 9.64
N LYS A 133 -1.80 -6.73 9.78
CA LYS A 133 -0.45 -6.96 10.33
C LYS A 133 0.63 -6.30 9.47
N TRP A 134 0.59 -6.52 8.15
CA TRP A 134 1.57 -5.95 7.23
C TRP A 134 1.54 -4.42 7.22
N PHE A 135 0.34 -3.82 7.18
CA PHE A 135 0.19 -2.37 7.17
C PHE A 135 0.63 -1.76 8.51
N GLY A 136 0.27 -2.37 9.64
CA GLY A 136 0.74 -1.94 10.97
C GLY A 136 2.26 -2.00 11.10
N GLU A 137 2.90 -3.05 10.57
CA GLU A 137 4.36 -3.16 10.52
C GLU A 137 5.02 -2.05 9.68
N ILE A 138 4.40 -1.63 8.56
CA ILE A 138 4.88 -0.49 7.75
C ILE A 138 4.77 0.80 8.57
N LEU A 139 3.61 1.02 9.18
CA LEU A 139 3.32 2.21 9.95
C LEU A 139 4.31 2.38 11.10
N GLU A 140 4.52 1.32 11.87
CA GLU A 140 5.48 1.29 12.99
C GLU A 140 6.91 1.59 12.49
N ARG A 141 7.36 0.97 11.39
CA ARG A 141 8.69 1.23 10.82
C ARG A 141 8.84 2.68 10.35
N HIS A 142 7.86 3.21 9.63
CA HIS A 142 7.95 4.54 9.03
C HIS A 142 7.85 5.64 10.09
N LEU A 143 6.93 5.51 11.06
CA LEU A 143 6.79 6.49 12.14
C LEU A 143 7.99 6.47 13.10
N LYS A 144 8.55 5.28 13.42
CA LYS A 144 9.79 5.18 14.20
C LYS A 144 10.96 5.88 13.54
N LYS A 145 11.14 5.76 12.21
CA LYS A 145 12.18 6.48 11.46
C LYS A 145 12.03 8.00 11.59
N ARG A 146 10.81 8.51 11.75
CA ARG A 146 10.50 9.94 11.91
C ARG A 146 10.49 10.41 13.37
N GLY A 147 10.91 9.56 14.32
CA GLY A 147 10.96 9.91 15.74
C GLY A 147 9.60 9.95 16.44
N LEU A 148 8.56 9.40 15.81
CA LEU A 148 7.21 9.29 16.36
C LEU A 148 7.00 7.84 16.82
N PRO A 149 7.18 7.53 18.12
CA PRO A 149 6.98 6.18 18.61
C PRO A 149 5.48 5.87 18.64
N LEU A 150 5.03 5.08 17.67
CA LEU A 150 3.67 4.57 17.60
C LEU A 150 3.74 3.03 17.55
N ASP A 151 2.93 2.37 18.38
CA ASP A 151 2.83 0.90 18.37
C ASP A 151 2.10 0.44 17.09
N LYS A 152 2.12 -0.85 16.76
CA LYS A 152 1.36 -1.41 15.62
C LYS A 152 -0.16 -1.43 15.87
N ASP A 153 -0.55 -1.48 17.15
CA ASP A 153 -1.94 -1.59 17.60
C ASP A 153 -2.52 -0.21 17.94
N VAL A 154 -2.64 0.63 16.92
CA VAL A 154 -2.99 2.05 17.06
C VAL A 154 -4.39 2.38 16.58
N THR A 155 -4.98 3.39 17.21
CA THR A 155 -6.28 3.89 16.79
C THR A 155 -6.13 4.79 15.57
N PHE A 156 -7.19 4.87 14.77
CA PHE A 156 -7.23 5.77 13.62
C PHE A 156 -6.98 7.24 14.01
N GLU A 157 -7.50 7.66 15.17
CA GLU A 157 -7.27 8.99 15.72
C GLU A 157 -5.79 9.28 15.98
N GLN A 158 -5.07 8.34 16.62
CA GLN A 158 -3.63 8.49 16.88
C GLN A 158 -2.83 8.61 15.58
N VAL A 159 -3.19 7.80 14.58
CA VAL A 159 -2.57 7.89 13.25
C VAL A 159 -2.84 9.26 12.63
N CYS A 160 -4.09 9.71 12.60
CA CYS A 160 -4.44 11.02 12.07
C CYS A 160 -3.69 12.17 12.75
N LEU A 161 -3.62 12.18 14.08
CA LEU A 161 -2.92 13.23 14.83
C LEU A 161 -1.42 13.26 14.53
N GLN A 162 -0.79 12.10 14.37
CA GLN A 162 0.65 12.01 14.10
C GLN A 162 0.99 12.27 12.64
N THR A 163 0.16 11.85 11.69
CA THR A 163 0.42 11.99 10.25
C THR A 163 -0.06 13.32 9.68
N ALA A 164 -0.99 14.01 10.33
CA ALA A 164 -1.44 15.34 9.90
C ALA A 164 -0.30 16.37 9.82
N ASN A 165 0.73 16.23 10.65
CA ASN A 165 1.90 17.11 10.60
C ASN A 165 2.93 16.68 9.54
N ILE A 166 2.87 15.44 9.03
CA ILE A 166 3.84 14.92 8.06
C ILE A 166 3.54 15.40 6.64
N VAL A 167 2.25 15.50 6.27
CA VAL A 167 1.80 15.90 4.93
C VAL A 167 1.79 17.44 4.77
N ASN A 168 1.85 18.18 5.88
CA ASN A 168 1.84 19.65 5.89
C ASN A 168 3.25 20.29 6.01
N MET A 169 4.33 19.49 5.94
CA MET A 169 5.73 19.94 5.92
C MET A 169 6.31 19.85 4.51
#